data_AF-A0AAW6E8S7-F1
#
_entry.id   AF-A0AAW6E8S7-F1
#
_cell.length_a   1.000
_cell.length_b   1.000
_cell.length_c   1.000
_cell.angle_alpha   90.00
_cell.angle_beta   90.00
_cell.angle_gamma   90.00
#
_symmetry.space_group_name_H-M   'P 1'
#
loop_
_entity.id
_entity.type
_entity.pdbx_description
1 polymer ?
#
loop_
_entity_poly.entity_id
_entity_poly.type
_entity_poly.pdbx_seq_one_letter_code
_entity_poly.pdbx_strand_id
1 'polypeptide(L)'
;MPKNRTIPFGYFMKNGEITTNPKEVYAVVTIFDEYLKGKSLLEIAKLMETEKIRYSEYSDYWNKNMVKRIIENEKYLGNDTYPQIIAENIFKQANEKRVRKATRLNLISDDLQELRNRTYCFECGHRFSRIGGNSKYEHWDCRNPDCYRLEYRLTDQMLIGAVLNVLNSAIANPSLLESGGEICAYAPTADIVRQQNEINRMTDSPQVDFDRIKSEIIRLAEMKYNCCTYNESPQKTEELKALLSEYCSDQNHDQLNTLDIGLFKKCVSRIWISHFCTIEVELINGVKIQNTTERSRKFDKI
;
A
#
# COMPACT_ATOMS: atom_id res chain seq x y z
N MET A 1 -27.70 6.92 22.79
CA MET A 1 -27.93 6.26 21.48
C MET A 1 -29.27 5.55 21.52
N PRO A 2 -30.11 5.60 20.47
CA PRO A 2 -31.38 4.88 20.47
C PRO A 2 -31.11 3.37 20.58
N LYS A 3 -31.78 2.71 21.52
CA LYS A 3 -31.64 1.26 21.75
C LYS A 3 -32.10 0.49 20.51
N ASN A 4 -31.38 -0.57 20.16
CA ASN A 4 -31.78 -1.45 19.07
C ASN A 4 -33.10 -2.16 19.43
N ARG A 5 -33.99 -2.35 18.44
CA ARG A 5 -35.25 -3.09 18.65
C ARG A 5 -34.94 -4.54 19.01
N THR A 6 -35.64 -5.07 20.01
CA THR A 6 -35.56 -6.49 20.41
C THR A 6 -36.24 -7.40 19.39
N ILE A 7 -37.41 -6.99 18.89
CA ILE A 7 -38.11 -7.65 17.78
C ILE A 7 -37.73 -6.93 16.48
N PRO A 8 -37.25 -7.65 15.45
CA PRO A 8 -36.89 -7.03 14.18
C PRO A 8 -38.06 -6.26 13.57
N PHE A 9 -37.73 -5.19 12.85
CA PHE A 9 -38.69 -4.40 12.09
C PHE A 9 -39.43 -5.29 11.07
N GLY A 10 -40.73 -5.14 10.88
CA GLY A 10 -41.56 -6.07 10.10
C GLY A 10 -42.39 -7.02 10.97
N TYR A 11 -42.01 -7.18 12.24
CA TYR A 11 -42.64 -8.10 13.18
C TYR A 11 -43.06 -7.43 14.47
N PHE A 12 -44.08 -8.00 15.11
CA PHE A 12 -44.52 -7.63 16.45
C PHE A 12 -45.01 -8.87 17.21
N MET A 13 -45.10 -8.77 18.54
CA MET A 13 -45.63 -9.84 19.38
C MET A 13 -47.13 -9.65 19.62
N LYS A 14 -47.92 -10.69 19.39
CA LYS A 14 -49.36 -10.72 19.65
C LYS A 14 -49.70 -12.06 20.30
N ASN A 15 -50.31 -12.02 21.48
CA ASN A 15 -50.73 -13.22 22.22
C ASN A 15 -49.60 -14.26 22.45
N GLY A 16 -48.36 -13.80 22.64
CA GLY A 16 -47.20 -14.67 22.85
C GLY A 16 -46.54 -15.19 21.56
N GLU A 17 -47.13 -14.94 20.40
CA GLU A 17 -46.58 -15.34 19.10
C GLU A 17 -46.06 -14.14 18.31
N ILE A 18 -45.05 -14.36 17.47
CA ILE A 18 -44.54 -13.32 16.57
C ILE A 18 -45.36 -13.31 15.28
N THR A 19 -45.97 -12.17 14.99
CA THR A 19 -46.77 -11.93 13.77
C THR A 19 -46.21 -10.75 12.98
N THR A 20 -46.60 -10.61 11.72
CA THR A 20 -46.14 -9.55 10.81
C THR A 20 -46.99 -8.29 10.91
N ASN A 21 -46.36 -7.12 10.95
CA ASN A 21 -47.06 -5.83 10.86
C ASN A 21 -47.18 -5.43 9.38
N PRO A 22 -48.38 -5.29 8.80
CA PRO A 22 -48.54 -5.03 7.36
C PRO A 22 -47.80 -3.79 6.85
N LYS A 23 -47.76 -2.70 7.63
CA LYS A 23 -47.07 -1.46 7.24
C LYS A 23 -45.54 -1.63 7.28
N GLU A 24 -45.02 -2.32 8.29
CA GLU A 24 -43.58 -2.60 8.37
C GLU A 24 -43.16 -3.66 7.34
N VAL A 25 -44.00 -4.65 7.02
CA VAL A 25 -43.77 -5.62 5.93
C VAL A 25 -43.62 -4.92 4.59
N TYR A 26 -44.56 -4.03 4.26
CA TYR A 26 -44.47 -3.21 3.04
C TYR A 26 -43.13 -2.50 2.97
N ALA A 27 -42.71 -1.84 4.06
CA ALA A 27 -41.43 -1.16 4.11
C ALA A 27 -40.22 -2.09 3.93
N VAL A 28 -40.22 -3.28 4.54
CA VAL A 28 -39.16 -4.27 4.36
C VAL A 28 -39.05 -4.68 2.89
N VAL A 29 -40.17 -5.00 2.23
CA VAL A 29 -40.19 -5.37 0.81
C VAL A 29 -39.69 -4.21 -0.07
N THR A 30 -40.19 -3.00 0.15
CA THR A 30 -39.76 -1.80 -0.58
C THR A 30 -38.26 -1.51 -0.40
N ILE A 31 -37.72 -1.70 0.80
CA ILE A 31 -36.28 -1.53 1.06
C ILE A 31 -35.45 -2.49 0.22
N PHE A 32 -35.82 -3.78 0.17
CA PHE A 32 -35.10 -4.78 -0.64
C PHE A 32 -35.18 -4.45 -2.13
N ASP A 33 -36.37 -4.10 -2.64
CA ASP A 33 -36.60 -3.76 -4.04
C ASP A 33 -35.82 -2.52 -4.48
N GLU A 34 -35.93 -1.42 -3.74
CA GLU A 34 -35.23 -0.16 -4.04
C GLU A 34 -33.70 -0.30 -3.92
N TYR A 35 -33.23 -1.11 -2.97
CA TYR A 35 -31.82 -1.45 -2.88
C TYR A 35 -31.33 -2.23 -4.11
N LEU A 36 -32.10 -3.21 -4.58
CA LEU A 36 -31.79 -3.98 -5.78
C LEU A 36 -31.83 -3.11 -7.05
N LYS A 37 -32.74 -2.14 -7.14
CA LYS A 37 -32.80 -1.11 -8.20
C LYS A 37 -31.61 -0.14 -8.20
N GLY A 38 -30.83 -0.08 -7.12
CA GLY A 38 -29.56 0.68 -7.10
C GLY A 38 -29.52 1.87 -6.14
N LYS A 39 -30.60 2.18 -5.42
CA LYS A 39 -30.58 3.24 -4.42
C LYS A 39 -29.59 2.92 -3.31
N SER A 40 -28.90 3.94 -2.83
CA SER A 40 -28.03 3.85 -1.66
C SER A 40 -28.84 3.69 -0.38
N LEU A 41 -28.21 3.15 0.67
CA LEU A 41 -28.85 3.00 1.99
C LEU A 41 -29.32 4.34 2.57
N LEU A 42 -28.66 5.45 2.22
CA LEU A 42 -29.06 6.79 2.65
C LEU A 42 -30.28 7.30 1.88
N GLU A 43 -30.35 7.07 0.56
CA GLU A 43 -31.52 7.42 -0.24
C GLU A 43 -32.75 6.62 0.18
N ILE A 44 -32.57 5.33 0.50
CA ILE A 44 -33.66 4.50 1.02
C ILE A 44 -34.10 4.97 2.41
N ALA A 45 -33.17 5.36 3.29
CA ALA A 45 -33.54 5.94 4.59
C ALA A 45 -34.41 7.20 4.42
N LYS A 46 -34.00 8.13 3.55
CA LYS A 46 -34.80 9.32 3.23
C LYS A 46 -36.16 8.99 2.62
N LEU A 47 -36.24 7.94 1.81
CA LEU A 47 -37.51 7.46 1.25
C LEU A 47 -38.46 7.02 2.38
N MET A 48 -37.97 6.25 3.35
CA MET A 48 -38.79 5.80 4.48
C MET A 48 -39.29 6.95 5.36
N GLU A 49 -38.47 7.99 5.56
CA GLU A 49 -38.91 9.24 6.23
C GLU A 49 -39.98 9.96 5.42
N THR A 50 -39.80 10.06 4.10
CA THR A 50 -40.74 10.74 3.19
C THR A 50 -42.09 10.04 3.15
N GLU A 51 -42.10 8.70 3.16
CA GLU A 51 -43.32 7.88 3.23
C GLU A 51 -43.94 7.84 4.65
N LYS A 52 -43.36 8.55 5.63
CA LYS A 52 -43.82 8.60 7.02
C LYS A 52 -44.00 7.20 7.63
N ILE A 53 -43.04 6.32 7.34
CA ILE A 53 -42.96 4.99 7.93
C ILE A 53 -42.16 5.09 9.21
N ARG A 54 -42.77 4.76 10.35
CA ARG A 54 -42.11 4.86 11.65
C ARG A 54 -41.22 3.65 11.89
N TYR A 55 -39.92 3.85 12.12
CA TYR A 55 -39.04 2.78 12.56
C TYR A 55 -39.25 2.42 14.05
N SER A 56 -39.73 3.39 14.85
CA SER A 56 -40.07 3.20 16.27
C SER A 56 -41.27 4.08 16.63
N GLU A 57 -41.96 3.77 17.72
CA GLU A 57 -43.15 4.52 18.16
C GLU A 57 -42.88 6.01 18.41
N TYR A 58 -41.64 6.37 18.73
CA TYR A 58 -41.25 7.72 19.18
C TYR A 58 -40.47 8.52 18.15
N SER A 59 -40.17 7.98 16.97
CA SER A 59 -39.33 8.68 15.98
C SER A 59 -39.65 8.29 14.54
N ASP A 60 -39.81 9.32 13.71
CA ASP A 60 -39.96 9.23 12.25
C ASP A 60 -38.60 9.20 11.53
N TYR A 61 -37.49 9.27 12.26
CA TYR A 61 -36.13 9.35 11.71
C TYR A 61 -35.62 8.00 11.21
N TRP A 62 -34.99 8.00 10.03
CA TRP A 62 -34.26 6.86 9.47
C TRP A 62 -32.81 7.22 9.18
N ASN A 63 -31.93 6.25 9.42
CA ASN A 63 -30.54 6.34 9.00
C ASN A 63 -30.10 5.13 8.19
N LYS A 64 -28.99 5.28 7.46
CA LYS A 64 -28.42 4.22 6.62
C LYS A 64 -28.16 2.91 7.37
N ASN A 65 -27.87 2.95 8.67
CA ASN A 65 -27.58 1.76 9.47
C ASN A 65 -28.85 0.97 9.82
N MET A 66 -30.00 1.64 9.94
CA MET A 66 -31.30 0.96 10.10
C MET A 66 -31.64 0.15 8.85
N VAL A 67 -31.51 0.76 7.67
CA VAL A 67 -31.71 0.09 6.38
C VAL A 67 -30.71 -1.07 6.20
N LYS A 68 -29.44 -0.84 6.55
CA LYS A 68 -28.39 -1.88 6.53
C LYS A 68 -28.81 -3.12 7.32
N ARG A 69 -29.27 -2.93 8.57
CA ARG A 69 -29.69 -4.04 9.45
C ARG A 69 -30.88 -4.82 8.87
N ILE A 70 -31.80 -4.14 8.18
CA ILE A 70 -32.93 -4.82 7.54
C ILE A 70 -32.42 -5.72 6.40
N ILE A 71 -31.55 -5.21 5.53
CA ILE A 71 -31.00 -5.98 4.41
C ILE A 71 -30.16 -7.19 4.87
N GLU A 72 -29.48 -7.08 6.01
CA GLU A 72 -28.59 -8.12 6.55
C GLU A 72 -29.31 -9.16 7.43
N ASN A 73 -30.57 -8.95 7.79
CA ASN A 73 -31.24 -9.80 8.77
C ASN A 73 -31.87 -11.04 8.14
N GLU A 74 -31.23 -12.19 8.34
CA GLU A 74 -31.67 -13.50 7.84
C GLU A 74 -33.05 -13.93 8.35
N LYS A 75 -33.55 -13.36 9.47
CA LYS A 75 -34.89 -13.68 10.00
C LYS A 75 -36.02 -13.43 8.99
N TYR A 76 -35.80 -12.57 7.98
CA TYR A 76 -36.78 -12.32 6.92
C TYR A 76 -36.97 -13.49 5.94
N LEU A 77 -36.04 -14.44 5.91
CA LEU A 77 -36.17 -15.69 5.16
C LEU A 77 -37.24 -16.63 5.77
N GLY A 78 -37.64 -16.36 7.01
CA GLY A 78 -38.55 -17.20 7.77
C GLY A 78 -37.84 -18.32 8.55
N ASN A 79 -38.41 -18.69 9.68
CA ASN A 79 -38.05 -19.87 10.48
C ASN A 79 -39.23 -20.24 11.42
N ASP A 80 -39.03 -21.18 12.34
CA ASP A 80 -40.06 -21.64 13.28
C ASP A 80 -40.70 -20.52 14.12
N THR A 81 -39.99 -19.40 14.29
CA THR A 81 -40.43 -18.26 15.12
C THR A 81 -40.89 -17.05 14.30
N TYR A 82 -40.30 -16.82 13.12
CA TYR A 82 -40.55 -15.63 12.30
C TYR A 82 -41.19 -16.02 10.97
N PRO A 83 -42.39 -15.52 10.65
CA PRO A 83 -42.97 -15.70 9.33
C PRO A 83 -42.08 -15.13 8.23
N GLN A 84 -42.01 -15.79 7.08
CA GLN A 84 -41.23 -15.32 5.93
C GLN A 84 -41.79 -13.98 5.40
N ILE A 85 -40.89 -13.02 5.15
CA ILE A 85 -41.22 -11.72 4.52
C ILE A 85 -40.54 -11.59 3.15
N ILE A 86 -39.32 -12.13 3.00
CA ILE A 86 -38.50 -12.01 1.79
C ILE A 86 -38.17 -13.40 1.23
N ALA A 87 -38.29 -13.54 -0.09
CA ALA A 87 -37.90 -14.76 -0.79
C ALA A 87 -36.36 -14.94 -0.80
N GLU A 88 -35.90 -16.19 -0.72
CA GLU A 88 -34.48 -16.51 -0.60
C GLU A 88 -33.63 -15.94 -1.74
N ASN A 89 -34.13 -15.99 -2.97
CA ASN A 89 -33.45 -15.45 -4.15
C ASN A 89 -33.24 -13.92 -4.04
N ILE A 90 -34.22 -13.17 -3.54
CA ILE A 90 -34.14 -11.71 -3.35
C ILE A 90 -33.13 -11.38 -2.25
N PHE A 91 -33.17 -12.11 -1.13
CA PHE A 91 -32.23 -11.92 -0.03
C PHE A 91 -30.79 -12.21 -0.48
N LYS A 92 -30.58 -13.30 -1.22
CA LYS A 92 -29.29 -13.69 -1.78
C LYS A 92 -28.77 -12.63 -2.75
N GLN A 93 -29.60 -12.17 -3.70
CA GLN A 93 -29.22 -11.12 -4.64
C GLN A 93 -28.82 -9.81 -3.93
N ALA A 94 -29.58 -9.40 -2.91
CA ALA A 94 -29.27 -8.19 -2.14
C ALA A 94 -27.93 -8.33 -1.40
N ASN A 95 -27.69 -9.48 -0.76
CA ASN A 95 -26.44 -9.71 -0.04
C ASN A 95 -25.24 -9.90 -0.98
N GLU A 96 -25.40 -10.53 -2.13
CA GLU A 96 -24.36 -10.58 -3.16
C GLU A 96 -24.02 -9.17 -3.68
N LYS A 97 -25.02 -8.32 -3.95
CA LYS A 97 -24.81 -6.92 -4.34
C LYS A 97 -24.04 -6.15 -3.27
N ARG A 98 -24.37 -6.38 -1.99
CA ARG A 98 -23.67 -5.79 -0.84
C ARG A 98 -22.21 -6.25 -0.79
N VAL A 99 -21.96 -7.55 -0.91
CA VAL A 99 -20.60 -8.12 -0.93
C VAL A 99 -19.81 -7.55 -2.11
N ARG A 100 -20.35 -7.59 -3.34
CA ARG A 100 -19.71 -6.98 -4.52
C ARG A 100 -19.37 -5.50 -4.32
N LYS A 101 -20.27 -4.74 -3.69
CA LYS A 101 -20.04 -3.31 -3.37
C LYS A 101 -18.97 -3.11 -2.30
N ALA A 102 -18.90 -3.98 -1.29
CA ALA A 102 -17.84 -3.97 -0.28
C ALA A 102 -16.48 -4.40 -0.88
N THR A 103 -16.47 -5.42 -1.73
CA THR A 103 -15.27 -5.92 -2.43
C THR A 103 -14.74 -4.88 -3.43
N ARG A 104 -15.62 -4.16 -4.14
CA ARG A 104 -15.22 -3.06 -5.03
C ARG A 104 -14.57 -1.87 -4.29
N LEU A 105 -14.79 -1.71 -2.98
CA LEU A 105 -14.17 -0.65 -2.17
C LEU A 105 -12.75 -0.99 -1.69
N ASN A 106 -12.28 -2.23 -1.85
CA ASN A 106 -11.05 -2.72 -1.22
C ASN A 106 -10.06 -3.45 -2.15
N LEU A 107 -10.30 -3.54 -3.46
CA LEU A 107 -9.28 -4.04 -4.38
C LEU A 107 -8.33 -2.88 -4.74
N ILE A 108 -7.41 -2.57 -3.82
CA ILE A 108 -6.12 -2.05 -4.24
C ILE A 108 -5.50 -3.18 -5.08
N SER A 109 -5.17 -2.93 -6.35
CA SER A 109 -4.45 -3.93 -7.17
C SER A 109 -3.24 -4.43 -6.40
N ASP A 110 -2.88 -5.71 -6.52
CA ASP A 110 -1.63 -6.25 -5.96
C ASP A 110 -0.42 -5.37 -6.33
N ASP A 111 -0.49 -4.74 -7.50
CA ASP A 111 0.44 -3.74 -8.02
C ASP A 111 0.60 -2.51 -7.12
N LEU A 112 -0.52 -1.91 -6.73
CA LEU A 112 -0.56 -0.74 -5.85
C LEU A 112 -0.17 -1.11 -4.41
N GLN A 113 -0.38 -2.36 -4.02
CA GLN A 113 0.10 -2.87 -2.73
C GLN A 113 1.63 -2.91 -2.70
N GLU A 114 2.28 -3.28 -3.81
CA GLU A 114 3.74 -3.28 -3.89
C GLU A 114 4.33 -1.86 -3.83
N LEU A 115 3.75 -0.92 -4.58
CA LEU A 115 4.10 0.51 -4.48
C LEU A 115 3.98 1.00 -3.04
N ARG A 116 2.85 0.70 -2.38
CA ARG A 116 2.63 1.04 -0.97
C ARG A 116 3.69 0.43 -0.06
N ASN A 117 4.19 -0.75 -0.42
CA ASN A 117 5.16 -1.44 0.42
C ASN A 117 6.56 -0.83 0.39
N ARG A 118 6.87 -0.09 -0.67
CA ARG A 118 8.18 0.54 -0.88
C ARG A 118 8.15 2.06 -0.70
N THR A 119 7.02 2.66 -0.34
CA THR A 119 6.87 4.12 -0.24
C THR A 119 6.96 4.64 1.20
N TYR A 120 7.84 5.63 1.42
CA TYR A 120 8.20 6.19 2.72
C TYR A 120 8.22 7.73 2.66
N CYS A 121 7.95 8.36 3.80
CA CYS A 121 8.16 9.79 3.98
C CYS A 121 9.66 10.09 4.08
N PHE A 122 10.12 11.07 3.31
CA PHE A 122 11.53 11.47 3.29
C PHE A 122 11.98 12.06 4.64
N GLU A 123 11.12 12.83 5.30
CA GLU A 123 11.45 13.59 6.50
C GLU A 123 11.41 12.77 7.79
N CYS A 124 10.40 11.89 7.94
CA CYS A 124 10.23 11.12 9.18
C CYS A 124 10.49 9.62 9.03
N GLY A 125 10.80 9.13 7.83
CA GLY A 125 11.05 7.71 7.53
C GLY A 125 9.85 6.77 7.69
N HIS A 126 8.70 7.26 8.16
CA HIS A 126 7.50 6.44 8.31
C HIS A 126 6.89 6.08 6.97
N ARG A 127 6.08 5.01 6.98
CA ARG A 127 5.40 4.55 5.76
C ARG A 127 4.45 5.62 5.23
N PHE A 128 4.60 5.94 3.96
CA PHE A 128 3.62 6.69 3.21
C PHE A 128 2.53 5.72 2.78
N SER A 129 1.25 6.09 2.89
CA SER A 129 0.18 5.17 2.54
C SER A 129 -0.93 5.86 1.76
N ARG A 130 -1.49 5.09 0.85
CA ARG A 130 -2.76 5.39 0.21
C ARG A 130 -3.88 5.42 1.24
N ILE A 131 -4.60 6.53 1.29
CA ILE A 131 -5.77 6.79 2.11
C ILE A 131 -6.98 6.90 1.16
N GLY A 132 -8.08 6.22 1.49
CA GLY A 132 -9.27 6.09 0.65
C GLY A 132 -9.38 4.73 -0.07
N GLY A 133 -10.53 4.46 -0.71
CA GLY A 133 -10.86 3.13 -1.26
C GLY A 133 -11.37 3.14 -2.71
N ASN A 134 -11.75 4.30 -3.26
CA ASN A 134 -12.17 4.44 -4.66
C ASN A 134 -11.34 5.52 -5.37
N SER A 135 -11.13 5.34 -6.67
CA SER A 135 -10.31 6.19 -7.56
C SER A 135 -10.75 7.66 -7.70
N LYS A 136 -11.76 8.09 -6.93
CA LYS A 136 -12.23 9.47 -6.90
C LYS A 136 -11.73 10.23 -5.68
N TYR A 137 -11.32 9.55 -4.61
CA TYR A 137 -10.96 10.17 -3.33
C TYR A 137 -9.65 9.63 -2.74
N GLU A 138 -8.95 8.77 -3.46
CA GLU A 138 -7.64 8.26 -3.07
C GLU A 138 -6.59 9.36 -3.06
N HIS A 139 -5.78 9.37 -2.01
CA HIS A 139 -4.61 10.21 -1.91
C HIS A 139 -3.53 9.50 -1.10
N TRP A 140 -2.28 9.88 -1.30
CA TRP A 140 -1.15 9.38 -0.55
C TRP A 140 -0.74 10.39 0.51
N ASP A 141 -0.51 9.92 1.74
CA ASP A 141 -0.06 10.80 2.83
C ASP A 141 0.75 10.02 3.88
N CYS A 142 1.49 10.75 4.71
CA CYS A 142 2.28 10.18 5.80
C CYS A 142 1.36 9.60 6.89
N ARG A 143 1.71 8.43 7.43
CA ARG A 143 0.92 7.80 8.51
C ARG A 143 1.32 8.22 9.92
N ASN A 144 2.44 8.92 10.08
CA ASN A 144 2.86 9.44 11.36
C ASN A 144 1.94 10.63 11.77
N PRO A 145 1.22 10.56 12.91
CA PRO A 145 0.40 11.66 13.41
C PRO A 145 1.21 12.94 13.71
N ASP A 146 2.48 12.79 14.09
CA ASP A 146 3.37 13.89 14.45
C ASP A 146 4.14 14.45 13.25
N CYS A 147 3.75 14.05 12.03
CA CYS A 147 4.38 14.47 10.79
C CYS A 147 3.44 15.36 9.96
N TYR A 148 4.01 16.06 8.98
CA TYR A 148 3.28 16.95 8.10
C TYR A 148 2.29 16.18 7.21
N ARG A 149 1.11 16.77 7.04
CA ARG A 149 0.06 16.30 6.14
C ARG A 149 0.16 17.05 4.83
N LEU A 150 0.22 16.34 3.71
CA LEU A 150 0.33 17.01 2.41
C LEU A 150 -0.86 17.95 2.17
N GLU A 151 -0.53 19.18 1.74
CA GLU A 151 -1.54 20.15 1.32
C GLU A 151 -2.18 19.75 -0.01
N TYR A 152 -1.39 19.14 -0.90
CA TYR A 152 -1.82 18.71 -2.22
C TYR A 152 -2.15 17.22 -2.26
N ARG A 153 -3.22 16.89 -2.98
CA ARG A 153 -3.63 15.51 -3.23
C ARG A 153 -2.63 14.81 -4.16
N LEU A 154 -1.80 13.94 -3.61
CA LEU A 154 -0.96 13.02 -4.38
C LEU A 154 -1.77 11.78 -4.76
N THR A 155 -2.00 11.53 -6.06
CA THR A 155 -2.81 10.39 -6.55
C THR A 155 -1.95 9.19 -6.92
N ASP A 156 -2.59 8.02 -7.09
CA ASP A 156 -1.93 6.81 -7.59
C ASP A 156 -1.19 7.06 -8.91
N GLN A 157 -1.82 7.81 -9.84
CA GLN A 157 -1.22 8.09 -11.14
C GLN A 157 -0.02 9.02 -11.11
N MET A 158 0.00 9.99 -10.17
CA MET A 158 1.17 10.85 -9.99
C MET A 158 2.37 10.05 -9.48
N LEU A 159 2.13 9.12 -8.55
CA LEU A 159 3.18 8.26 -8.02
C LEU A 159 3.69 7.25 -9.07
N ILE A 160 2.78 6.58 -9.78
CA ILE A 160 3.12 5.65 -10.87
C ILE A 160 3.89 6.38 -11.97
N GLY A 161 3.40 7.54 -12.41
CA GLY A 161 4.06 8.35 -13.43
C GLY A 161 5.45 8.81 -13.01
N ALA A 162 5.65 9.17 -11.74
CA ALA A 162 6.96 9.53 -11.23
C ALA A 162 7.97 8.38 -11.27
N VAL A 163 7.55 7.18 -10.87
CA VAL A 163 8.39 5.97 -10.94
C VAL A 163 8.72 5.63 -12.39
N LEU A 164 7.73 5.68 -13.28
CA LEU A 164 7.92 5.45 -14.71
C LEU A 164 8.92 6.44 -15.32
N ASN A 165 8.79 7.74 -15.00
CA ASN A 165 9.71 8.76 -15.48
C ASN A 165 11.14 8.49 -15.04
N VAL A 166 11.35 8.06 -13.80
CA VAL A 166 12.69 7.70 -13.31
C VAL A 166 13.25 6.50 -14.07
N LEU A 167 12.47 5.42 -14.23
CA LEU A 167 12.91 4.23 -14.95
C LEU A 167 13.22 4.55 -16.42
N ASN A 168 12.37 5.34 -17.08
CA ASN A 168 12.60 5.79 -18.46
C ASN A 168 13.84 6.69 -18.57
N SER A 169 14.11 7.55 -17.58
CA SER A 169 15.33 8.36 -17.53
C SER A 169 16.57 7.47 -17.41
N ALA A 170 16.51 6.42 -16.59
CA ALA A 170 17.58 5.45 -16.46
C ALA A 170 17.79 4.60 -17.73
N ILE A 171 16.72 4.25 -18.44
CA ILE A 171 16.79 3.59 -19.76
C ILE A 171 17.47 4.50 -20.78
N ALA A 172 17.03 5.75 -20.88
CA ALA A 172 17.57 6.72 -21.83
C ALA A 172 19.01 7.14 -21.51
N ASN A 173 19.39 7.13 -20.23
CA ASN A 173 20.74 7.46 -19.78
C ASN A 173 21.22 6.48 -18.70
N PRO A 174 21.79 5.31 -19.09
CA PRO A 174 22.28 4.30 -18.15
C PRO A 174 23.39 4.79 -17.21
N SER A 175 24.07 5.89 -17.53
CA SER A 175 25.08 6.48 -16.64
C SER A 175 24.47 7.00 -15.32
N LEU A 176 23.16 7.26 -15.30
CA LEU A 176 22.44 7.60 -14.07
C LEU A 176 22.43 6.46 -13.06
N LEU A 177 22.69 5.22 -13.48
CA LEU A 177 22.72 4.04 -12.62
C LEU A 177 24.08 3.84 -11.95
N GLU A 178 25.12 4.57 -12.34
CA GLU A 178 26.47 4.34 -11.82
C GLU A 178 26.56 4.67 -10.32
N SER A 179 26.95 3.67 -9.53
CA SER A 179 27.33 3.85 -8.13
C SER A 179 28.85 4.02 -8.03
N GLY A 180 29.35 5.18 -7.63
CA GLY A 180 30.79 5.50 -7.60
C GLY A 180 31.61 4.79 -6.50
N GLY A 181 31.18 3.63 -6.00
CA GLY A 181 31.86 2.90 -4.93
C GLY A 181 32.75 1.77 -5.44
N GLU A 182 33.92 1.59 -4.83
CA GLU A 182 34.81 0.44 -5.10
C GLU A 182 34.18 -0.88 -4.63
N ILE A 183 34.33 -1.96 -5.41
CA ILE A 183 33.77 -3.29 -5.10
C ILE A 183 34.34 -3.86 -3.81
N CYS A 184 35.65 -3.70 -3.60
CA CYS A 184 36.35 -4.17 -2.42
C CYS A 184 37.41 -3.13 -2.06
N ALA A 185 37.21 -2.43 -0.96
CA ALA A 185 38.21 -1.51 -0.44
C ALA A 185 38.87 -2.13 0.80
N TYR A 186 40.19 -2.08 0.84
CA TYR A 186 40.97 -2.45 2.01
C TYR A 186 41.79 -1.24 2.45
N ALA A 187 41.47 -0.71 3.63
CA ALA A 187 42.20 0.40 4.24
C ALA A 187 42.85 -0.10 5.55
N PRO A 188 44.16 -0.41 5.56
CA PRO A 188 44.83 -0.89 6.76
C PRO A 188 44.86 0.18 7.85
N THR A 189 44.53 -0.21 9.09
CA THR A 189 44.71 0.64 10.26
C THR A 189 46.16 0.60 10.74
N ALA A 190 46.56 1.59 11.56
CA ALA A 190 47.89 1.61 12.18
C ALA A 190 48.16 0.34 13.00
N ASP A 191 47.14 -0.25 13.63
CA ASP A 191 47.25 -1.50 14.38
C ASP A 191 47.56 -2.69 13.49
N ILE A 192 46.97 -2.78 12.29
CA ILE A 192 47.28 -3.83 11.32
C ILE A 192 48.74 -3.73 10.87
N VAL A 193 49.22 -2.52 10.60
CA VAL A 193 50.62 -2.28 10.21
C VAL A 193 51.56 -2.66 11.35
N ARG A 194 51.24 -2.26 12.59
CA ARG A 194 52.02 -2.63 13.78
C ARG A 194 52.08 -4.14 13.98
N GLN A 195 50.94 -4.82 13.87
CA GLN A 195 50.82 -6.26 14.00
C GLN A 195 51.64 -7.01 12.94
N GLN A 196 51.58 -6.56 11.68
CA GLN A 196 52.40 -7.10 10.60
C GLN A 196 53.90 -6.95 10.90
N ASN A 197 54.33 -5.79 11.40
CA ASN A 197 55.71 -5.54 11.77
C ASN A 197 56.18 -6.40 12.95
N GLU A 198 55.30 -6.67 13.92
CA GLU A 198 55.59 -7.55 15.05
C GLU A 198 55.82 -9.00 14.59
N ILE A 199 54.99 -9.50 13.67
CA ILE A 199 55.17 -10.81 13.05
C ILE A 199 56.50 -10.90 12.30
N ASN A 200 56.85 -9.87 11.54
CA ASN A 200 58.14 -9.82 10.84
C ASN A 200 59.30 -9.95 11.84
N ARG A 201 59.27 -9.20 12.95
CA ARG A 201 60.28 -9.30 14.03
C ARG A 201 60.34 -10.68 14.68
N MET A 202 59.20 -11.32 14.91
CA MET A 202 59.15 -12.68 15.49
C MET A 202 59.73 -13.72 14.53
N THR A 203 59.54 -13.52 13.21
CA THR A 203 60.03 -14.44 12.18
C THR A 203 61.54 -14.30 11.96
N ASP A 204 62.07 -13.10 12.13
CA ASP A 204 63.52 -12.81 12.02
C ASP A 204 64.31 -13.20 13.29
N SER A 205 63.63 -13.65 14.36
CA SER A 205 64.26 -14.05 15.62
C SER A 205 65.07 -15.35 15.48
N PRO A 206 66.27 -15.46 16.08
CA PRO A 206 67.04 -16.71 16.12
C PRO A 206 66.36 -17.85 16.87
N GLN A 207 65.44 -17.53 17.81
CA GLN A 207 64.60 -18.50 18.50
C GLN A 207 63.15 -18.31 18.05
N VAL A 208 62.71 -19.19 17.15
CA VAL A 208 61.40 -19.14 16.49
C VAL A 208 60.39 -19.96 17.28
N ASP A 209 59.31 -19.32 17.72
CA ASP A 209 58.13 -19.97 18.28
C ASP A 209 57.06 -20.09 17.20
N PHE A 210 56.99 -21.27 16.59
CA PHE A 210 56.09 -21.54 15.46
C PHE A 210 54.61 -21.43 15.83
N ASP A 211 54.22 -21.89 17.02
CA ASP A 211 52.82 -21.89 17.46
C ASP A 211 52.34 -20.46 17.73
N ARG A 212 53.20 -19.65 18.33
CA ARG A 212 52.93 -18.22 18.52
C ARG A 212 52.83 -17.47 17.19
N ILE A 213 53.80 -17.65 16.28
CA ILE A 213 53.79 -16.97 14.98
C ILE A 213 52.55 -17.35 14.17
N LYS A 214 52.19 -18.64 14.14
CA LYS A 214 50.97 -19.12 13.47
C LYS A 214 49.72 -18.44 14.03
N SER A 215 49.61 -18.36 15.35
CA SER A 215 48.47 -17.71 16.01
C SER A 215 48.38 -16.22 15.66
N GLU A 216 49.51 -15.52 15.63
CA GLU A 216 49.57 -14.10 15.31
C GLU A 216 49.30 -13.82 13.81
N ILE A 217 49.69 -14.72 12.90
CA ILE A 217 49.33 -14.65 11.48
C ILE A 217 47.83 -14.80 11.28
N ILE A 218 47.18 -15.75 11.97
CA ILE A 218 45.73 -15.93 11.91
C ILE A 218 45.03 -14.67 12.44
N ARG A 219 45.49 -14.14 13.57
CA ARG A 219 44.98 -12.89 14.13
C ARG A 219 45.11 -11.72 13.14
N LEU A 220 46.26 -11.60 12.48
CA LEU A 220 46.46 -10.57 11.47
C LEU A 220 45.52 -10.77 10.27
N ALA A 221 45.29 -11.99 9.82
CA ALA A 221 44.35 -12.27 8.72
C ALA A 221 42.92 -11.86 9.10
N GLU A 222 42.48 -12.15 10.32
CA GLU A 222 41.20 -11.71 10.87
C GLU A 222 41.12 -10.18 10.92
N MET A 223 42.14 -9.51 11.45
CA MET A 223 42.20 -8.04 11.47
C MET A 223 42.11 -7.43 10.06
N LYS A 224 42.82 -8.02 9.09
CA LYS A 224 42.78 -7.56 7.69
C LYS A 224 41.39 -7.76 7.08
N TYR A 225 40.77 -8.91 7.31
CA TYR A 225 39.43 -9.22 6.83
C TYR A 225 38.38 -8.25 7.39
N ASN A 226 38.46 -7.93 8.68
CA ASN A 226 37.56 -6.97 9.34
C ASN A 226 37.68 -5.53 8.81
N CYS A 227 38.76 -5.20 8.09
CA CYS A 227 38.94 -3.90 7.43
C CYS A 227 38.57 -3.90 5.95
N CYS A 228 38.19 -5.06 5.39
CA CYS A 228 37.66 -5.13 4.05
C CYS A 228 36.20 -4.69 4.04
N THR A 229 35.86 -3.73 3.18
CA THR A 229 34.46 -3.44 2.84
C THR A 229 34.14 -4.08 1.51
N TYR A 230 32.95 -4.65 1.40
CA TYR A 230 32.43 -5.21 0.15
C TYR A 230 31.20 -4.43 -0.27
N ASN A 231 31.21 -3.94 -1.50
CA ASN A 231 30.11 -3.18 -2.07
C ASN A 231 29.52 -3.94 -3.27
N GLU A 232 28.26 -4.36 -3.12
CA GLU A 232 27.50 -5.04 -4.17
C GLU A 232 26.91 -4.07 -5.21
N SER A 233 27.01 -2.76 -4.99
CA SER A 233 26.37 -1.77 -5.86
C SER A 233 26.84 -1.83 -7.31
N PRO A 234 28.12 -2.09 -7.64
CA PRO A 234 28.56 -2.21 -9.03
C PRO A 234 27.94 -3.43 -9.74
N GLN A 235 27.87 -4.59 -9.07
CA GLN A 235 27.23 -5.78 -9.64
C GLN A 235 25.73 -5.55 -9.85
N LYS A 236 25.05 -4.93 -8.88
CA LYS A 236 23.62 -4.57 -9.01
C LYS A 236 23.39 -3.53 -10.11
N THR A 237 24.36 -2.66 -10.37
CA THR A 237 24.30 -1.67 -11.45
C THR A 237 24.31 -2.35 -12.81
N GLU A 238 25.21 -3.31 -13.02
CA GLU A 238 25.24 -4.11 -14.26
C GLU A 238 23.98 -4.96 -14.43
N GLU A 239 23.49 -5.57 -13.34
CA GLU A 239 22.21 -6.29 -13.35
C GLU A 239 21.04 -5.38 -13.74
N LEU A 240 20.97 -4.16 -13.18
CA LEU A 240 19.93 -3.18 -13.52
C LEU A 240 19.98 -2.78 -15.00
N LYS A 241 21.17 -2.52 -15.54
CA LYS A 241 21.34 -2.18 -16.96
C LYS A 241 20.87 -3.31 -17.86
N ALA A 242 21.24 -4.55 -17.54
CA ALA A 242 20.82 -5.73 -18.29
C ALA A 242 19.29 -5.93 -18.24
N LEU A 243 18.69 -5.83 -17.06
CA LEU A 243 17.24 -5.96 -16.88
C LEU A 243 16.45 -4.93 -17.68
N LEU A 244 16.90 -3.68 -17.67
CA LEU A 244 16.23 -2.59 -18.39
C LEU A 244 16.40 -2.73 -19.91
N SER A 245 17.57 -3.15 -20.39
CA SER A 245 17.81 -3.33 -21.84
C SER A 245 17.10 -4.55 -22.42
N GLU A 246 17.06 -5.66 -21.68
CA GLU A 246 16.32 -6.88 -22.06
C GLU A 246 14.83 -6.57 -22.17
N TYR A 247 14.25 -5.87 -21.18
CA TYR A 247 12.84 -5.52 -21.19
C TYR A 247 12.43 -4.66 -22.40
N CYS A 248 13.27 -3.68 -22.79
CA CYS A 248 13.04 -2.86 -23.97
C CYS A 248 13.15 -3.66 -25.28
N SER A 249 14.08 -4.61 -25.34
CA SER A 249 14.31 -5.46 -26.52
C SER A 249 13.14 -6.42 -26.77
N ASP A 250 12.64 -7.09 -25.72
CA ASP A 250 11.55 -8.06 -25.82
C ASP A 250 10.22 -7.43 -26.24
N GLN A 251 9.99 -6.16 -25.87
CA GLN A 251 8.75 -5.46 -26.18
C GLN A 251 8.84 -4.60 -27.44
N ASN A 252 10.02 -4.42 -28.05
CA ASN A 252 10.25 -3.50 -29.17
C ASN A 252 9.81 -2.05 -28.86
N HIS A 253 10.04 -1.61 -27.62
CA HIS A 253 9.69 -0.27 -27.13
C HIS A 253 10.91 0.40 -26.48
N ASP A 254 11.21 1.62 -26.92
CA ASP A 254 12.30 2.44 -26.37
C ASP A 254 11.97 3.06 -24.99
N GLN A 255 10.75 2.86 -24.48
CA GLN A 255 10.28 3.40 -23.20
C GLN A 255 9.17 2.55 -22.58
N LEU A 256 9.03 2.65 -21.25
CA LEU A 256 7.95 2.07 -20.47
C LEU A 256 6.71 2.98 -20.51
N ASN A 257 5.62 2.50 -21.13
CA ASN A 257 4.33 3.20 -21.15
C ASN A 257 3.44 2.87 -19.94
N THR A 258 3.67 1.73 -19.32
CA THR A 258 2.94 1.23 -18.15
C THR A 258 3.92 0.64 -17.15
N LEU A 259 3.61 0.74 -15.86
CA LEU A 259 4.50 0.23 -14.81
C LEU A 259 4.31 -1.27 -14.66
N ASP A 260 5.23 -2.04 -15.22
CA ASP A 260 5.32 -3.46 -14.92
C ASP A 260 5.83 -3.67 -13.49
N ILE A 261 5.04 -4.38 -12.69
CA ILE A 261 5.33 -4.58 -11.27
C ILE A 261 6.44 -5.60 -11.05
N GLY A 262 6.62 -6.55 -11.98
CA GLY A 262 7.75 -7.48 -11.94
C GLY A 262 9.07 -6.72 -12.08
N LEU A 263 9.16 -5.84 -13.08
CA LEU A 263 10.30 -4.96 -13.31
C LEU A 263 10.49 -3.99 -12.14
N PHE A 264 9.43 -3.34 -11.68
CA PHE A 264 9.46 -2.46 -10.50
C PHE A 264 10.08 -3.16 -9.28
N LYS A 265 9.66 -4.40 -8.99
CA LYS A 265 10.16 -5.18 -7.86
C LYS A 265 11.65 -5.47 -7.95
N LYS A 266 12.17 -5.69 -9.17
CA LYS A 266 13.58 -5.95 -9.42
C LYS A 266 14.42 -4.67 -9.39
N CYS A 267 13.87 -3.53 -9.81
CA CYS A 267 14.65 -2.30 -9.97
C CYS A 267 14.63 -1.36 -8.76
N VAL A 268 13.47 -1.20 -8.10
CA VAL A 268 13.25 -0.12 -7.12
C VAL A 268 13.31 -0.65 -5.69
N SER A 269 14.25 -0.19 -4.88
CA SER A 269 14.34 -0.51 -3.45
C SER A 269 13.29 0.26 -2.64
N ARG A 270 13.25 1.59 -2.79
CA ARG A 270 12.37 2.49 -2.03
C ARG A 270 11.91 3.67 -2.86
N ILE A 271 10.78 4.23 -2.47
CA ILE A 271 10.25 5.50 -2.98
C ILE A 271 10.14 6.44 -1.80
N TRP A 272 10.77 7.60 -1.91
CA TRP A 272 10.76 8.65 -0.91
C TRP A 272 9.87 9.79 -1.38
N ILE A 273 8.96 10.23 -0.52
CA ILE A 273 8.06 11.36 -0.78
C ILE A 273 8.33 12.43 0.26
N SER A 274 8.71 13.63 -0.20
CA SER A 274 8.89 14.80 0.66
C SER A 274 7.57 15.50 0.97
N HIS A 275 7.57 16.36 1.98
CA HIS A 275 6.46 17.25 2.33
C HIS A 275 6.07 18.21 1.19
N PHE A 276 6.98 18.44 0.24
CA PHE A 276 6.76 19.25 -0.97
C PHE A 276 6.33 18.40 -2.18
N CYS A 277 5.89 17.16 -1.96
CA CYS A 277 5.52 16.20 -3.00
C CYS A 277 6.66 15.88 -3.99
N THR A 278 7.92 16.07 -3.57
CA THR A 278 9.06 15.63 -4.37
C THR A 278 9.20 14.12 -4.22
N ILE A 279 9.29 13.41 -5.34
CA ILE A 279 9.41 11.96 -5.37
C ILE A 279 10.84 11.60 -5.77
N GLU A 280 11.54 10.88 -4.90
CA GLU A 280 12.85 10.30 -5.13
C GLU A 280 12.71 8.77 -5.14
N VAL A 281 13.27 8.12 -6.16
CA VAL A 281 13.25 6.67 -6.29
C VAL A 281 14.66 6.15 -6.03
N GLU A 282 14.78 5.30 -5.03
CA GLU A 282 16.01 4.58 -4.68
C GLU A 282 15.99 3.21 -5.36
N LEU A 283 16.98 2.95 -6.21
CA LEU A 283 17.14 1.69 -6.92
C LEU A 283 17.84 0.64 -6.05
N ILE A 284 17.82 -0.62 -6.46
CA ILE A 284 18.43 -1.74 -5.69
C ILE A 284 19.94 -1.60 -5.49
N ASN A 285 20.63 -0.85 -6.34
CA ASN A 285 22.06 -0.53 -6.20
C ASN A 285 22.31 0.68 -5.27
N GLY A 286 21.27 1.24 -4.64
CA GLY A 286 21.35 2.36 -3.71
C GLY A 286 21.38 3.75 -4.38
N VAL A 287 21.40 3.82 -5.71
CA VAL A 287 21.31 5.09 -6.44
C VAL A 287 19.93 5.70 -6.26
N LYS A 288 19.90 7.01 -6.04
CA LYS A 288 18.69 7.80 -5.83
C LYS A 288 18.49 8.75 -7.00
N ILE A 289 17.35 8.64 -7.66
CA ILE A 289 17.00 9.51 -8.78
C ILE A 289 15.73 10.27 -8.40
N GLN A 290 15.82 11.59 -8.39
CA GLN A 290 14.69 12.47 -8.16
C GLN A 290 13.88 12.63 -9.45
N ASN A 291 12.56 12.50 -9.35
CA ASN A 291 11.67 12.82 -10.47
C ASN A 291 11.56 14.34 -10.63
N THR A 292 12.47 14.93 -11.39
CA THR A 292 12.37 16.32 -11.86
C THR A 292 11.57 16.35 -13.15
N THR A 293 10.25 16.53 -13.05
CA THR A 293 9.53 17.15 -14.17
C THR A 293 9.98 18.60 -14.27
N GLU A 294 10.80 18.93 -15.26
CA GLU A 294 11.01 20.34 -15.63
C GLU A 294 9.63 20.95 -15.91
N ARG A 295 9.11 21.74 -14.96
CA ARG A 295 8.03 22.67 -15.25
C ARG A 295 8.60 23.65 -16.26
N SER A 296 8.33 23.42 -17.53
CA SER A 296 8.49 24.43 -18.58
C SER A 296 7.69 25.65 -18.18
N ARG A 297 8.36 26.61 -17.52
CA ARG A 297 7.84 27.97 -17.32
C ARG A 297 7.78 28.62 -18.69
N LYS A 298 6.71 28.34 -19.45
CA LYS A 298 6.32 29.20 -20.55
C LYS A 298 5.92 30.53 -19.91
N PHE A 299 6.72 31.54 -20.20
CA PHE A 299 6.47 32.93 -19.91
C PHE A 299 5.15 33.35 -20.57
N ASP A 300 4.13 33.65 -19.78
CA ASP A 300 3.11 34.59 -20.19
C ASP A 300 3.49 35.94 -19.59
N LYS A 301 4.25 36.71 -20.38
CA LYS A 301 4.29 38.16 -20.23
C LYS A 301 2.96 38.69 -20.75
N ILE A 302 2.19 39.34 -19.89
CA ILE A 302 1.26 40.41 -20.27
C ILE A 302 1.88 41.70 -19.75
#